data_AF-A0A2E5JDH1-F1
#
_entry.id   AF-A0A2E5JDH1-F1
#
_cell.length_a   1.000
_cell.length_b   1.000
_cell.length_c   1.000
_cell.angle_alpha   90.00
_cell.angle_beta   90.00
_cell.angle_gamma   90.00
#
_symmetry.space_group_name_H-M   'P 1'
#
loop_
_entity.id
_entity.type
_entity.pdbx_description
1 polymer ?
#
loop_
_entity_poly.entity_id
_entity_poly.type
_entity_poly.pdbx_seq_one_letter_code
_entity_poly.pdbx_strand_id
1 'polypeptide(L)'
;MEILKGKPTTVLSIKSEASYSQIMECISTNNINDKHLRAVVQSCKSNPDRVIFVVYKAHTDSVLLIFGEKPVCVQLEGSKLQHLMSQHCLESRIYLFSYVK
;
A
#
# COMPACT_ATOMS: atom_id res chain seq x y z
N MET A 1 -6.47 0.48 14.48
CA MET A 1 -5.27 1.23 14.02
C MET A 1 -4.02 1.00 14.88
N GLU A 2 -4.04 0.15 15.92
CA GLU A 2 -2.83 -0.12 16.73
C GLU A 2 -1.68 -0.77 15.96
N ILE A 3 -1.99 -1.58 14.93
CA ILE A 3 -1.00 -2.20 14.03
C ILE A 3 -0.10 -1.16 13.35
N LEU A 4 -0.62 0.04 13.05
CA LEU A 4 0.13 1.11 12.39
C LEU A 4 1.01 1.93 13.35
N LYS A 5 0.94 1.67 14.66
CA LYS A 5 1.82 2.34 15.65
C LYS A 5 3.23 1.72 15.69
N GLY A 6 3.37 0.48 15.19
CA GLY A 6 4.66 -0.23 15.13
C GLY A 6 5.52 0.21 13.96
N LYS A 7 6.73 -0.35 13.86
CA LYS A 7 7.54 -0.23 12.64
C LYS A 7 6.97 -1.16 11.56
N PRO A 8 6.99 -0.75 10.28
CA PRO A 8 6.64 -1.66 9.20
C PRO A 8 7.57 -2.88 9.21
N THR A 9 7.00 -4.06 9.00
CA THR A 9 7.74 -5.33 8.90
C THR A 9 8.57 -5.37 7.62
N THR A 10 8.05 -4.80 6.53
CA THR A 10 8.75 -4.72 5.25
C THR A 10 8.44 -3.40 4.58
N VAL A 11 9.45 -2.84 3.91
CA VAL A 11 9.32 -1.67 3.05
C VAL A 11 9.86 -2.02 1.67
N LEU A 12 9.06 -1.78 0.64
CA LEU A 12 9.42 -2.06 -0.75
C LEU A 12 9.11 -0.84 -1.62
N SER A 13 10.02 -0.51 -2.53
CA SER A 13 9.77 0.49 -3.58
C SER A 13 9.56 -0.20 -4.92
N ILE A 14 8.54 0.21 -5.67
CA ILE A 14 8.22 -0.33 -7.00
C ILE A 14 8.20 0.84 -7.98
N LYS A 15 8.86 0.67 -9.12
CA LYS A 15 8.73 1.62 -10.24
C LYS A 15 7.34 1.46 -10.84
N SER A 16 6.49 2.45 -10.65
CA SER A 16 5.11 2.44 -11.11
C SER A 16 4.56 3.86 -11.08
N GLU A 17 3.86 4.22 -12.14
CA GLU A 17 3.11 5.48 -12.26
C GLU A 17 1.62 5.28 -12.00
N ALA A 18 1.21 4.08 -11.58
CA ALA A 18 -0.18 3.74 -11.33
C ALA A 18 -0.80 4.70 -10.30
N SER A 19 -1.96 5.25 -10.64
CA SER A 19 -2.76 6.02 -9.71
C SER A 19 -3.41 5.11 -8.67
N TYR A 20 -3.84 5.68 -7.54
CA TYR A 20 -4.58 4.91 -6.54
C TYR A 20 -5.85 4.31 -7.12
N SER A 21 -6.57 5.03 -7.98
CA SER A 21 -7.76 4.50 -8.66
C SER A 21 -7.46 3.28 -9.52
N GLN A 22 -6.36 3.30 -10.28
CA GLN A 22 -5.93 2.15 -11.08
C GLN A 22 -5.55 0.95 -10.20
N ILE A 23 -4.85 1.19 -9.08
CA ILE A 23 -4.51 0.14 -8.12
C ILE A 23 -5.79 -0.47 -7.52
N MET A 24 -6.73 0.36 -7.09
CA MET A 24 -8.02 -0.06 -6.54
C MET A 24 -8.82 -0.88 -7.56
N GLU A 25 -8.90 -0.42 -8.81
CA GLU A 25 -9.60 -1.11 -9.90
C GLU A 25 -8.97 -2.48 -10.21
N CYS A 26 -7.64 -2.55 -10.31
CA CYS A 26 -6.93 -3.82 -10.51
C CYS A 26 -7.23 -4.82 -9.38
N ILE A 27 -7.30 -4.35 -8.14
CA ILE A 27 -7.61 -5.21 -6.98
C ILE A 27 -9.06 -5.66 -7.01
N SER A 28 -10.02 -4.75 -7.27
CA SER A 28 -11.45 -5.08 -7.30
C SER A 28 -11.83 -6.00 -8.45
N THR A 29 -11.19 -5.85 -9.61
CA THR A 29 -11.40 -6.70 -10.79
C THR A 29 -10.54 -7.96 -10.78
N ASN A 30 -9.65 -8.12 -9.80
CA ASN A 30 -8.65 -9.19 -9.72
C ASN A 30 -7.74 -9.27 -10.98
N ASN A 31 -7.58 -8.17 -11.71
CA ASN A 31 -6.72 -8.05 -12.89
C ASN A 31 -5.37 -7.43 -12.53
N ILE A 32 -4.55 -8.19 -11.79
CA ILE A 32 -3.30 -7.69 -11.19
C ILE A 32 -2.08 -8.23 -11.94
N ASN A 33 -1.52 -7.40 -12.82
CA ASN A 33 -0.34 -7.72 -13.61
C ASN A 33 0.97 -7.59 -12.82
N ASP A 34 1.03 -6.62 -11.89
CA ASP A 34 2.23 -6.42 -11.07
C ASP A 34 2.38 -7.52 -10.01
N LYS A 35 3.55 -8.18 -9.99
CA LYS A 35 3.83 -9.31 -9.09
C LYS A 35 3.80 -8.92 -7.61
N HIS A 36 4.17 -7.69 -7.28
CA HIS A 36 4.21 -7.22 -5.90
C HIS A 36 2.80 -6.89 -5.40
N LEU A 37 1.99 -6.21 -6.22
CA LEU A 37 0.56 -6.01 -5.91
C LEU A 37 -0.20 -7.33 -5.79
N ARG A 38 0.15 -8.33 -6.62
CA ARG A 38 -0.42 -9.68 -6.49
C ARG A 38 -0.05 -10.33 -5.16
N ALA A 39 1.20 -10.21 -4.74
CA ALA A 39 1.67 -10.70 -3.44
C ALA A 39 0.99 -9.99 -2.26
N VAL A 40 0.75 -8.67 -2.37
CA VAL A 40 -0.03 -7.89 -1.39
C VAL A 40 -1.43 -8.47 -1.24
N VAL A 41 -2.16 -8.61 -2.36
CA VAL A 41 -3.53 -9.15 -2.37
C VAL A 41 -3.59 -10.56 -1.80
N GLN A 42 -2.64 -11.42 -2.17
CA GLN A 42 -2.57 -12.78 -1.64
C GLN A 42 -2.28 -12.80 -0.13
N SER A 43 -1.39 -11.93 0.33
CA SER A 43 -1.04 -11.84 1.75
C SER A 43 -2.23 -11.39 2.61
N CYS A 44 -3.01 -10.41 2.11
CA CYS A 44 -4.26 -9.99 2.76
C CYS A 44 -5.28 -11.13 2.82
N LYS A 45 -5.48 -11.85 1.70
CA LYS A 45 -6.39 -13.01 1.61
C LYS A 45 -6.02 -14.10 2.61
N SER A 46 -4.73 -14.43 2.72
CA SER A 46 -4.26 -15.49 3.61
C SER A 46 -4.21 -15.09 5.09
N ASN A 47 -4.18 -13.78 5.40
CA ASN A 47 -4.01 -13.27 6.76
C ASN A 47 -4.87 -12.01 7.01
N PRO A 48 -6.20 -12.12 6.89
CA PRO A 48 -7.10 -10.97 6.77
C PRO A 48 -7.08 -10.03 7.98
N ASP A 49 -6.91 -10.57 9.19
CA ASP A 49 -6.93 -9.81 10.45
C ASP A 49 -5.54 -9.44 10.99
N ARG A 50 -4.48 -9.87 10.30
CA ARG A 50 -3.10 -9.75 10.78
C ARG A 50 -2.23 -8.87 9.93
N VAL A 51 -2.60 -8.64 8.66
CA VAL A 51 -1.78 -7.91 7.70
C VAL A 51 -2.51 -6.68 7.19
N ILE A 52 -1.81 -5.55 7.23
CA ILE A 52 -2.23 -4.31 6.58
C ILE A 52 -1.08 -3.84 5.70
N PHE A 53 -1.40 -3.48 4.46
CA PHE A 53 -0.46 -2.80 3.57
C PHE A 53 -0.83 -1.33 3.45
N VAL A 54 0.19 -0.48 3.44
CA VAL A 54 0.09 0.95 3.15
C VAL A 54 0.83 1.22 1.85
N VAL A 55 0.14 1.81 0.87
CA VAL A 55 0.72 2.24 -0.41
C VAL A 55 0.86 3.76 -0.40
N TYR A 56 2.08 4.23 -0.48
CA TYR A 56 2.40 5.65 -0.65
C TYR A 56 2.91 5.89 -2.07
N LYS A 57 2.27 6.78 -2.82
CA LYS A 57 2.77 7.24 -4.11
C LYS A 57 3.71 8.42 -3.86
N ALA A 58 4.82 8.48 -4.60
CA ALA A 58 5.78 9.55 -4.42
C ALA A 58 5.11 10.94 -4.55
N HIS A 59 5.42 11.81 -3.59
CA HIS A 59 4.95 13.20 -3.51
C HIS A 59 3.43 13.40 -3.36
N THR A 60 2.65 12.36 -3.02
CA THR A 60 1.21 12.51 -2.72
C THR A 60 0.96 12.73 -1.23
N ASP A 61 -0.07 13.50 -0.90
CA ASP A 61 -0.52 13.81 0.47
C ASP A 61 -1.47 12.75 1.07
N SER A 62 -1.59 11.60 0.42
CA SER A 62 -2.50 10.52 0.81
C SER A 62 -1.81 9.16 0.74
N VAL A 63 -2.45 8.16 1.35
CA VAL A 63 -2.02 6.77 1.33
C VAL A 63 -3.21 5.87 1.02
N LEU A 64 -2.94 4.71 0.41
CA LEU A 64 -3.94 3.67 0.20
C LEU A 64 -3.68 2.50 1.16
N LEU A 65 -4.65 2.18 2.01
CA LEU A 65 -4.62 0.97 2.82
C LEU A 65 -5.22 -0.21 2.06
N ILE A 66 -4.61 -1.38 2.17
CA ILE A 66 -5.11 -2.64 1.60
C ILE A 66 -5.10 -3.71 2.70
N PHE A 67 -6.25 -4.34 2.96
CA PHE A 67 -6.41 -5.35 4.03
C PHE A 67 -7.67 -6.21 3.83
N GLY A 68 -7.80 -7.30 4.59
CA GLY A 68 -8.99 -8.15 4.62
C GLY A 68 -9.01 -9.31 3.61
N GLU A 69 -9.92 -10.27 3.84
CA GLU A 69 -10.04 -11.53 3.08
C GLU A 69 -10.53 -11.28 1.66
N LYS A 70 -11.46 -10.34 1.50
CA LYS A 70 -11.79 -9.72 0.21
C LYS A 70 -11.11 -8.36 0.23
N PRO A 71 -9.91 -8.20 -0.36
CA PRO A 71 -9.08 -7.04 -0.09
C PRO A 71 -9.82 -5.73 -0.34
N VAL A 72 -9.98 -4.97 0.74
CA VAL A 72 -10.62 -3.66 0.74
C VAL A 72 -9.53 -2.62 0.58
N CYS A 73 -9.80 -1.60 -0.23
CA CYS A 73 -8.92 -0.47 -0.42
C CYS A 73 -9.53 0.77 0.24
N VAL A 74 -8.78 1.44 1.11
CA VAL A 74 -9.23 2.67 1.77
C VAL A 74 -8.17 3.75 1.60
N GLN A 75 -8.48 4.81 0.87
CA GLN A 75 -7.61 5.97 0.75
C GLN A 75 -7.81 6.89 1.96
N LEU A 76 -6.71 7.29 2.59
CA LEU A 76 -6.70 8.17 3.76
C LEU A 76 -5.71 9.32 3.56
N GLU A 77 -5.88 10.37 4.36
CA GLU A 77 -4.88 11.43 4.48
C GLU A 77 -3.52 10.84 4.91
N GLY A 78 -2.45 11.31 4.27
CA GLY A 78 -1.09 10.82 4.42
C GLY A 78 -0.05 11.94 4.55
N SER A 79 -0.48 13.17 4.85
CA SER A 79 0.36 14.38 4.93
C SER A 79 1.63 14.20 5.79
N LYS A 80 1.52 13.51 6.93
CA LYS A 80 2.68 13.18 7.78
C LYS A 80 3.67 12.25 7.08
N LEU A 81 3.18 11.24 6.38
CA LEU A 81 4.04 10.32 5.62
C LEU A 81 4.66 11.03 4.42
N GLN A 82 3.91 11.88 3.74
CA GLN A 82 4.41 12.72 2.66
C GLN A 82 5.58 13.58 3.13
N HIS A 83 5.44 14.27 4.27
CA HIS A 83 6.51 15.10 4.83
C HIS A 83 7.78 14.28 5.07
N LEU A 84 7.66 13.12 5.72
CA LEU A 84 8.78 12.21 5.97
C LEU A 84 9.41 11.68 4.69
N MET A 85 8.58 11.29 3.72
CA MET A 85 9.05 10.65 2.49
C MET A 85 9.59 11.67 1.49
N SER A 86 9.19 12.94 1.54
CA SER A 86 9.51 13.97 0.55
C SER A 86 11.01 14.09 0.23
N GLN A 87 11.88 13.78 1.21
CA GLN A 87 13.34 13.83 1.06
C GLN A 87 13.97 12.51 0.59
N HIS A 88 13.18 11.44 0.53
CA HIS A 88 13.65 10.08 0.30
C HIS A 88 12.96 9.38 -0.87
N CYS A 89 11.81 9.87 -1.32
CA CYS A 89 11.11 9.29 -2.45
C CYS A 89 11.69 9.73 -3.79
N LEU A 90 11.73 8.79 -4.73
CA LEU A 90 12.07 9.02 -6.13
C LEU A 90 10.77 9.13 -6.93
N GLU A 91 10.81 9.94 -7.98
CA GLU A 91 9.70 10.07 -8.93
C GLU A 91 9.33 8.73 -9.58
N SER A 92 8.07 8.63 -10.04
CA SER A 92 7.52 7.46 -10.72
C SER A 92 7.64 6.16 -9.90
N ARG A 93 7.47 6.27 -8.58
CA ARG A 93 7.46 5.13 -7.66
C ARG A 93 6.26 5.12 -6.72
N ILE A 94 5.88 3.90 -6.37
CA ILE A 94 5.04 3.60 -5.22
C ILE A 94 5.89 2.89 -4.16
N TYR A 95 5.57 3.14 -2.90
CA TYR A 95 6.21 2.57 -1.73
C TYR A 95 5.17 1.75 -0.98
N LEU A 96 5.47 0.48 -0.74
CA LEU A 96 4.66 -0.46 0.01
C LEU A 96 5.26 -0.66 1.39
N PHE A 97 4.45 -0.46 2.41
CA PHE A 97 4.78 -0.77 3.80
C PHE A 97 3.86 -1.89 4.27
N SER A 98 4.41 -3.00 4.73
CA SER A 98 3.63 -4.07 5.35
C SER A 98 3.69 -3.95 6.87
N TYR A 99 2.55 -4.13 7.51
CA TYR A 99 2.44 -4.22 8.96
C TYR A 99 1.79 -5.56 9.30
N VAL A 100 2.51 -6.38 10.05
CA VAL A 100 2.06 -7.72 10.45
C VAL A 100 1.96 -7.78 11.96
N LYS A 101 0.84 -8.30 12.47
CA LYS A 101 0.61 -8.60 13.89
C LYS A 101 0.96 -10.04 14.24
#